data_AF-B8LCM4-F1
#
_entry.id   AF-B8LCM4-F1
#
_cell.length_a   1.000
_cell.length_b   1.000
_cell.length_c   1.000
_cell.angle_alpha   90.00
_cell.angle_beta   90.00
_cell.angle_gamma   90.00
#
_symmetry.space_group_name_H-M   'P 1'
#
loop_
_entity.id
_entity.type
_entity.pdbx_description
1 polymer ?
#
loop_
_entity_poly.entity_id
_entity_poly.type
_entity_poly.pdbx_seq_one_letter_code
_entity_poly.pdbx_strand_id
1 'polypeptide(L)'
;MGECEVLYGRAGYLQAIAFVRSETNDQKFAQELVRDIVKDVLEEGRRMAKRSGVDLQYLWGWYEKLYLGAAHGIVGILATLLYFKEEVQIFDGALEHIRDMIWKLDEMCFESGNLKPSITDPEVSDRLVHFCHGASGHILLLVKAYEVFEDVQFLERAETIARSVMCRRGLLRKGVGLCHGISGNAYCFLSLYRGRKKEEQEQSTGGVVSSRKSEEWLLWAHHFSSFAVDHYSELSRVPDRPYSLFEGVGGLVMLLHDMKAPDNSLFPCFEFRL
;
A
#
# COMPACT_ATOMS: atom_id res chain seq x y z
N MET A 1 22.78 9.00 8.55
CA MET A 1 21.56 8.20 8.81
C MET A 1 20.42 9.05 8.34
N GLY A 2 19.81 8.69 7.21
CA GLY A 2 18.65 9.41 6.67
C GLY A 2 17.44 8.50 6.74
N GLU A 3 16.27 9.08 7.01
CA GLU A 3 15.00 8.38 7.07
C GLU A 3 14.63 7.85 5.67
N CYS A 4 14.08 6.64 5.60
CA CYS A 4 13.71 6.01 4.32
C CYS A 4 12.20 5.91 4.12
N GLU A 5 11.39 6.24 5.12
CA GLU A 5 9.95 6.06 5.05
C GLU A 5 9.24 7.08 4.13
N VAL A 6 7.91 6.97 4.00
CA VAL A 6 7.17 7.64 2.93
C VAL A 6 6.85 9.10 3.25
N LEU A 7 6.62 9.48 4.52
CA LEU A 7 6.14 10.83 4.81
C LEU A 7 7.26 11.88 4.87
N TYR A 8 8.45 11.50 5.28
CA TYR A 8 9.60 12.39 5.53
C TYR A 8 10.91 11.88 4.90
N GLY A 9 10.96 10.62 4.48
CA GLY A 9 12.16 9.94 4.03
C GLY A 9 12.34 9.85 2.52
N ARG A 10 13.38 9.10 2.14
CA ARG A 10 13.77 8.86 0.75
C ARG A 10 12.67 8.21 -0.08
N ALA A 11 11.85 7.32 0.49
CA ALA A 11 10.73 6.72 -0.25
C ALA A 11 9.70 7.78 -0.65
N GLY A 12 9.39 8.75 0.23
CA GLY A 12 8.51 9.87 -0.12
C GLY A 12 9.04 10.71 -1.29
N TYR A 13 10.34 10.96 -1.30
CA TYR A 13 10.98 11.66 -2.41
C TYR A 13 10.93 10.86 -3.72
N LEU A 14 11.17 9.56 -3.66
CA LEU A 14 11.01 8.66 -4.80
C LEU A 14 9.55 8.64 -5.30
N GLN A 15 8.55 8.65 -4.42
CA GLN A 15 7.14 8.76 -4.82
C GLN A 15 6.82 10.07 -5.55
N ALA A 16 7.47 11.18 -5.18
CA ALA A 16 7.35 12.43 -5.93
C ALA A 16 7.93 12.31 -7.35
N ILE A 17 9.05 11.60 -7.52
CA ILE A 17 9.60 11.27 -8.84
C ILE A 17 8.65 10.36 -9.62
N ALA A 18 8.10 9.33 -8.97
CA ALA A 18 7.14 8.42 -9.60
C ALA A 18 5.90 9.16 -10.10
N PHE A 19 5.39 10.12 -9.33
CA PHE A 19 4.33 11.02 -9.74
C PHE A 19 4.70 11.81 -11.01
N VAL A 20 5.87 12.45 -11.05
CA VAL A 20 6.31 13.20 -12.24
C VAL A 20 6.46 12.28 -13.46
N ARG A 21 7.06 11.11 -13.31
CA ARG A 21 7.19 10.12 -14.40
C ARG A 21 5.82 9.72 -14.94
N SER A 22 4.84 9.51 -14.05
CA SER A 22 3.48 9.10 -14.41
C SER A 22 2.73 10.20 -15.18
N GLU A 23 2.78 11.45 -14.71
CA GLU A 23 2.07 12.58 -15.33
C GLU A 23 2.71 13.06 -16.64
N THR A 24 4.03 12.91 -16.79
CA THR A 24 4.76 13.34 -17.99
C THR A 24 4.98 12.23 -19.00
N ASN A 25 4.72 10.98 -18.61
CA ASN A 25 5.09 9.78 -19.36
C ASN A 25 6.60 9.69 -19.69
N ASP A 26 7.45 10.37 -18.91
CA ASP A 26 8.92 10.28 -19.02
C ASP A 26 9.47 9.33 -17.96
N GLN A 27 9.57 8.04 -18.32
CA GLN A 27 10.11 7.00 -17.44
C GLN A 27 11.60 7.18 -17.09
N LYS A 28 12.33 8.08 -17.76
CA LYS A 28 13.74 8.34 -17.51
C LYS A 28 13.98 9.60 -16.70
N PHE A 29 12.93 10.34 -16.35
CA PHE A 29 13.05 11.53 -15.50
C PHE A 29 13.81 11.17 -14.21
N ALA A 30 14.86 11.95 -13.92
CA ALA A 30 15.75 11.80 -12.78
C ALA A 30 16.42 10.41 -12.61
N GLN A 31 16.60 9.63 -13.69
CA GLN A 31 17.06 8.24 -13.62
C GLN A 31 18.35 8.03 -12.82
N GLU A 32 19.38 8.87 -13.00
CA GLU A 32 20.64 8.74 -12.25
C GLU A 32 20.44 8.98 -10.74
N LEU A 33 19.68 10.03 -10.39
CA LEU A 33 19.32 10.32 -9.01
C LEU A 33 18.49 9.21 -8.37
N VAL A 34 17.53 8.63 -9.10
CA VAL A 34 16.74 7.48 -8.62
C VAL A 34 17.65 6.31 -8.29
N ARG A 35 18.61 5.98 -9.16
CA ARG A 35 19.57 4.89 -8.92
C ARG A 35 20.37 5.10 -7.63
N ASP A 36 20.86 6.33 -7.41
CA ASP A 36 21.61 6.66 -6.20
C ASP A 36 20.74 6.54 -4.94
N ILE A 37 19.51 7.03 -4.99
CA ILE A 37 18.58 6.96 -3.85
C ILE A 37 18.15 5.52 -3.57
N VAL A 38 17.84 4.72 -4.61
CA VAL A 38 17.51 3.29 -4.47
C VAL A 38 18.67 2.54 -3.81
N LYS A 39 19.91 2.78 -4.26
CA LYS A 39 21.11 2.20 -3.65
C LYS A 39 21.17 2.51 -2.15
N ASP A 40 21.04 3.79 -1.80
CA ASP A 40 21.06 4.28 -0.42
C ASP A 40 19.97 3.62 0.44
N VAL A 41 18.74 3.49 -0.09
CA VAL A 41 17.62 2.86 0.62
C VAL A 41 17.91 1.38 0.89
N LEU A 42 18.44 0.64 -0.09
CA LEU A 42 18.79 -0.78 0.05
C LEU A 42 19.97 -0.98 1.02
N GLU A 43 20.99 -0.13 0.96
CA GLU A 43 22.14 -0.18 1.88
C GLU A 43 21.75 0.17 3.32
N GLU A 44 20.92 1.20 3.51
CA GLU A 44 20.35 1.53 4.82
C GLU A 44 19.54 0.33 5.35
N GLY A 45 18.74 -0.29 4.47
CA GLY A 45 17.91 -1.46 4.76
C GLY A 45 18.69 -2.65 5.32
N ARG A 46 19.74 -3.08 4.60
CA ARG A 46 20.61 -4.19 5.02
C ARG A 46 21.35 -3.88 6.32
N ARG A 47 21.87 -2.66 6.43
CA ARG A 47 22.63 -2.24 7.61
C ARG A 47 21.75 -2.18 8.86
N MET A 48 20.50 -1.73 8.74
CA MET A 48 19.56 -1.71 9.86
C MET A 48 19.14 -3.13 10.25
N ALA A 49 18.87 -4.01 9.29
CA ALA A 49 18.56 -5.41 9.58
C ALA A 49 19.68 -6.13 10.34
N LYS A 50 20.94 -5.92 9.90
CA LYS A 50 22.11 -6.44 10.61
C LYS A 50 22.24 -5.89 12.03
N ARG A 51 21.90 -4.61 12.25
CA ARG A 51 22.00 -3.95 13.56
C ARG A 51 20.90 -4.36 14.53
N SER A 52 19.69 -4.61 14.03
CA SER A 52 18.56 -4.98 14.87
C SER A 52 18.65 -6.43 15.38
N GLY A 53 19.42 -7.29 14.69
CA GLY A 53 19.53 -8.71 15.01
C GLY A 53 18.28 -9.52 14.63
N VAL A 54 17.35 -8.91 13.88
CA VAL A 54 16.17 -9.60 13.35
C VAL A 54 16.55 -10.27 12.04
N ASP A 55 16.14 -11.53 11.85
CA ASP A 55 16.45 -12.34 10.65
C ASP A 55 15.64 -11.92 9.40
N LEU A 56 15.96 -10.74 8.90
CA LEU A 56 15.34 -10.13 7.72
C LEU A 56 16.43 -9.57 6.79
N GLN A 57 16.18 -9.57 5.48
CA GLN A 57 17.13 -9.01 4.51
C GLN A 57 17.16 -7.48 4.57
N TYR A 58 16.00 -6.86 4.77
CA TYR A 58 15.85 -5.42 4.87
C TYR A 58 14.99 -5.03 6.07
N LEU A 59 15.43 -3.99 6.77
CA LEU A 59 14.65 -3.32 7.81
C LEU A 59 14.91 -1.83 7.74
N TRP A 60 13.94 -1.02 8.14
CA TRP A 60 14.12 0.42 8.26
C TRP A 60 13.52 0.88 9.59
N GLY A 61 14.16 1.88 10.20
CA GLY A 61 13.73 2.46 11.47
C GLY A 61 13.33 3.92 11.29
N TRP A 62 12.33 4.34 12.04
CA TRP A 62 11.89 5.74 12.14
C TRP A 62 11.52 6.03 13.60
N TYR A 63 12.03 7.13 14.17
CA TYR A 63 11.95 7.45 15.61
C TYR A 63 12.15 6.21 16.52
N GLU A 64 13.28 5.51 16.34
CA GLU A 64 13.69 4.35 17.14
C GLU A 64 12.75 3.13 17.07
N LYS A 65 11.75 3.14 16.19
CA LYS A 65 10.82 2.02 16.00
C LYS A 65 10.96 1.40 14.61
N LEU A 66 10.74 0.09 14.54
CA LEU A 66 10.70 -0.67 13.28
C LEU A 66 9.26 -0.81 12.81
N TYR A 67 8.72 0.23 12.17
CA TYR A 67 7.35 0.26 11.68
C TYR A 67 7.15 -0.66 10.47
N LEU A 68 5.96 -1.26 10.36
CA LEU A 68 5.62 -2.16 9.27
C LEU A 68 4.68 -1.53 8.23
N GLY A 69 3.83 -0.58 8.63
CA GLY A 69 2.77 -0.03 7.77
C GLY A 69 3.24 0.88 6.63
N ALA A 70 2.30 1.38 5.82
CA ALA A 70 2.61 2.06 4.56
C ALA A 70 3.14 3.49 4.73
N ALA A 71 2.84 4.18 5.83
CA ALA A 71 3.29 5.56 6.04
C ALA A 71 4.76 5.62 6.49
N HIS A 72 5.06 4.96 7.62
CA HIS A 72 6.36 5.07 8.28
C HIS A 72 7.23 3.80 8.20
N GLY A 73 6.75 2.77 7.49
CA GLY A 73 7.26 1.41 7.65
C GLY A 73 7.63 0.70 6.35
N ILE A 74 7.99 -0.57 6.53
CA ILE A 74 8.48 -1.46 5.49
C ILE A 74 7.53 -1.51 4.28
N VAL A 75 6.21 -1.58 4.52
CA VAL A 75 5.23 -1.68 3.44
C VAL A 75 5.35 -0.54 2.44
N GLY A 76 5.48 0.69 2.92
CA GLY A 76 5.57 1.87 2.05
C GLY A 76 6.88 1.92 1.28
N ILE A 77 7.96 1.50 1.93
CA ILE A 77 9.30 1.46 1.32
C ILE A 77 9.34 0.40 0.22
N LEU A 78 8.88 -0.82 0.49
CA LEU A 78 8.84 -1.89 -0.50
C LEU A 78 7.92 -1.53 -1.68
N ALA A 79 6.73 -0.98 -1.41
CA ALA A 79 5.82 -0.56 -2.47
C ALA A 79 6.47 0.51 -3.37
N THR A 80 7.20 1.45 -2.77
CA THR A 80 7.94 2.47 -3.50
C THR A 80 9.05 1.86 -4.36
N LEU A 81 9.84 0.94 -3.81
CA LEU A 81 10.91 0.28 -4.57
C LEU A 81 10.37 -0.51 -5.77
N LEU A 82 9.18 -1.11 -5.68
CA LEU A 82 8.53 -1.80 -6.79
C LEU A 82 8.14 -0.87 -7.95
N TYR A 83 7.92 0.43 -7.72
CA TYR A 83 7.74 1.42 -8.79
C TYR A 83 9.02 1.74 -9.56
N PHE A 84 10.18 1.33 -9.03
CA PHE A 84 11.50 1.55 -9.61
C PHE A 84 12.19 0.20 -9.85
N LYS A 85 11.44 -0.83 -10.28
CA LYS A 85 11.96 -2.20 -10.46
C LYS A 85 13.17 -2.21 -11.40
N GLU A 86 13.19 -1.37 -12.42
CA GLU A 86 14.29 -1.25 -13.38
C GLU A 86 15.57 -0.70 -12.76
N GLU A 87 15.47 0.23 -11.82
CA GLU A 87 16.62 0.73 -11.06
C GLU A 87 17.02 -0.21 -9.92
N VAL A 88 16.06 -0.93 -9.32
CA VAL A 88 16.31 -1.93 -8.28
C VAL A 88 17.06 -3.15 -8.82
N GLN A 89 16.66 -3.69 -9.97
CA GLN A 89 17.25 -4.90 -10.56
C GLN A 89 18.72 -4.72 -10.99
N ILE A 90 19.24 -3.48 -11.01
CA ILE A 90 20.67 -3.20 -11.23
C ILE A 90 21.51 -3.74 -10.05
N PHE A 91 20.92 -3.81 -8.86
CA PHE A 91 21.57 -4.33 -7.66
C PHE A 91 21.29 -5.82 -7.53
N ASP A 92 22.36 -6.62 -7.58
CA ASP A 92 22.29 -8.09 -7.62
C ASP A 92 21.38 -8.68 -6.53
N GLY A 93 20.41 -9.49 -6.97
CA GLY A 93 19.39 -10.13 -6.13
C GLY A 93 18.44 -9.19 -5.39
N ALA A 94 18.49 -7.87 -5.58
CA ALA A 94 17.73 -6.93 -4.76
C ALA A 94 16.20 -7.08 -4.96
N LEU A 95 15.77 -7.36 -6.19
CA LEU A 95 14.35 -7.52 -6.51
C LEU A 95 13.78 -8.82 -5.91
N GLU A 96 14.54 -9.90 -5.94
CA GLU A 96 14.22 -11.18 -5.30
C GLU A 96 14.16 -11.04 -3.79
N HIS A 97 15.14 -10.37 -3.18
CA HIS A 97 15.12 -10.08 -1.74
C HIS A 97 13.91 -9.23 -1.35
N ILE A 98 13.46 -8.29 -2.20
CA ILE A 98 12.22 -7.54 -1.98
C ILE A 98 11.01 -8.47 -2.04
N ARG A 99 10.94 -9.36 -3.03
CA ARG A 99 9.88 -10.37 -3.14
C ARG A 99 9.78 -11.23 -1.88
N ASP A 100 10.91 -11.74 -1.40
CA ASP A 100 10.99 -12.55 -0.18
C ASP A 100 10.57 -11.75 1.06
N MET A 101 10.99 -10.48 1.15
CA MET A 101 10.59 -9.60 2.25
C MET A 101 9.08 -9.35 2.28
N ILE A 102 8.42 -9.22 1.11
CA ILE A 102 6.96 -9.07 1.03
C ILE A 102 6.27 -10.30 1.63
N TRP A 103 6.73 -11.50 1.30
CA TRP A 103 6.18 -12.74 1.89
C TRP A 103 6.47 -12.87 3.38
N LYS A 104 7.67 -12.48 3.84
CA LYS A 104 8.02 -12.47 5.27
C LYS A 104 7.13 -11.55 6.12
N LEU A 105 6.45 -10.56 5.54
CA LEU A 105 5.48 -9.72 6.28
C LEU A 105 4.31 -10.54 6.85
N ASP A 106 3.98 -11.69 6.26
CA ASP A 106 2.91 -12.56 6.77
C ASP A 106 3.23 -13.14 8.15
N GLU A 107 4.51 -13.39 8.44
CA GLU A 107 4.98 -13.83 9.77
C GLU A 107 4.79 -12.73 10.84
N MET A 108 4.59 -11.49 10.40
CA MET A 108 4.39 -10.31 11.26
C MET A 108 2.91 -9.92 11.38
N CYS A 109 2.00 -10.70 10.82
CA CYS A 109 0.56 -10.49 11.00
C CYS A 109 0.07 -11.03 12.36
N PHE A 110 -1.02 -10.49 12.85
CA PHE A 110 -1.83 -11.12 13.90
C PHE A 110 -2.56 -12.34 13.35
N GLU A 111 -3.12 -13.18 14.23
CA GLU A 111 -3.95 -14.34 13.85
C GLU A 111 -5.15 -13.95 12.96
N SER A 112 -5.65 -12.72 13.10
CA SER A 112 -6.71 -12.18 12.24
C SER A 112 -6.30 -11.95 10.78
N GLY A 113 -4.99 -11.97 10.49
CA GLY A 113 -4.40 -11.58 9.22
C GLY A 113 -4.05 -10.08 9.11
N ASN A 114 -4.31 -9.28 10.15
CA ASN A 114 -3.95 -7.86 10.15
C ASN A 114 -2.46 -7.68 10.42
N LEU A 115 -1.80 -6.77 9.69
CA LEU A 115 -0.37 -6.51 9.89
C LEU A 115 -0.14 -5.73 11.20
N LYS A 116 0.85 -6.15 12.00
CA LYS A 116 1.26 -5.41 13.21
C LYS A 116 1.74 -4.00 12.83
N PRO A 117 1.59 -2.99 13.69
CA PRO A 117 2.07 -1.64 13.37
C PRO A 117 3.61 -1.53 13.40
N SER A 118 4.28 -2.31 14.25
CA SER A 118 5.74 -2.37 14.36
C SER A 118 6.22 -3.71 14.91
N ILE A 119 7.51 -4.02 14.74
CA ILE A 119 8.16 -5.23 15.27
C ILE A 119 8.55 -5.06 16.75
N THR A 120 8.93 -3.84 17.14
CA THR A 120 9.61 -3.55 18.41
C THR A 120 8.69 -3.15 19.56
N ASP A 121 7.40 -2.98 19.31
CA ASP A 121 6.44 -2.54 20.32
C ASP A 121 5.76 -3.76 20.99
N PRO A 122 6.02 -4.03 22.28
CA PRO A 122 5.50 -5.21 22.97
C PRO A 122 4.02 -5.11 23.33
N GLU A 123 3.40 -3.92 23.26
CA GLU A 123 1.99 -3.70 23.60
C GLU A 123 1.08 -3.59 22.36
N VAL A 124 1.51 -4.15 21.23
CA VAL A 124 0.75 -4.08 19.98
C VAL A 124 -0.54 -4.90 20.05
N SER A 125 -1.66 -4.20 20.21
CA SER A 125 -3.01 -4.75 20.06
C SER A 125 -3.46 -4.77 18.59
N ASP A 126 -4.20 -5.80 18.20
CA ASP A 126 -4.82 -5.93 16.87
C ASP A 126 -6.05 -5.02 16.70
N ARG A 127 -5.80 -3.71 16.61
CA ARG A 127 -6.85 -2.67 16.52
C ARG A 127 -6.76 -1.75 15.31
N LEU A 128 -5.56 -1.56 14.75
CA LEU A 128 -5.32 -0.59 13.68
C LEU A 128 -5.57 -1.25 12.33
N VAL A 129 -6.61 -0.82 11.64
CA VAL A 129 -6.97 -1.30 10.29
C VAL A 129 -6.95 -0.09 9.35
N HIS A 130 -5.76 0.46 9.14
CA HIS A 130 -5.56 1.73 8.44
C HIS A 130 -4.57 1.55 7.27
N PHE A 131 -4.53 2.53 6.37
CA PHE A 131 -3.46 2.65 5.38
C PHE A 131 -2.10 2.80 6.07
N CYS A 132 -1.98 3.74 7.02
CA CYS A 132 -0.71 4.00 7.69
C CYS A 132 -0.20 2.83 8.55
N HIS A 133 -1.10 2.05 9.14
CA HIS A 133 -0.80 0.92 10.01
C HIS A 133 -1.89 -0.16 9.89
N GLY A 134 -1.54 -1.31 9.32
CA GLY A 134 -2.42 -2.49 9.23
C GLY A 134 -2.66 -2.98 7.81
N ALA A 135 -3.75 -3.73 7.67
CA ALA A 135 -4.08 -4.50 6.48
C ALA A 135 -4.26 -3.69 5.19
N SER A 136 -4.80 -2.46 5.26
CA SER A 136 -5.06 -1.66 4.05
C SER A 136 -3.78 -1.37 3.28
N GLY A 137 -2.73 -0.87 3.95
CA GLY A 137 -1.43 -0.66 3.32
C GLY A 137 -0.79 -1.96 2.82
N HIS A 138 -0.94 -3.05 3.58
CA HIS A 138 -0.39 -4.36 3.19
C HIS A 138 -1.03 -4.89 1.91
N ILE A 139 -2.35 -4.76 1.75
CA ILE A 139 -3.08 -5.15 0.53
C ILE A 139 -2.56 -4.36 -0.68
N LEU A 140 -2.37 -3.04 -0.55
CA LEU A 140 -1.85 -2.22 -1.65
C LEU A 140 -0.45 -2.68 -2.11
N LEU A 141 0.43 -3.04 -1.17
CA LEU A 141 1.74 -3.62 -1.49
C LEU A 141 1.60 -4.96 -2.23
N LEU A 142 0.72 -5.85 -1.77
CA LEU A 142 0.52 -7.16 -2.40
C LEU A 142 -0.03 -7.02 -3.83
N VAL A 143 -0.98 -6.11 -4.05
CA VAL A 143 -1.45 -5.82 -5.42
C VAL A 143 -0.31 -5.27 -6.27
N LYS A 144 0.51 -4.35 -5.75
CA LYS A 144 1.68 -3.85 -6.48
C LYS A 144 2.70 -4.95 -6.77
N ALA A 145 2.88 -5.89 -5.86
CA ALA A 145 3.74 -7.05 -6.04
C ALA A 145 3.23 -7.95 -7.18
N TYR A 146 1.92 -8.22 -7.26
CA TYR A 146 1.34 -8.92 -8.40
C TYR A 146 1.63 -8.19 -9.73
N GLU A 147 1.50 -6.86 -9.78
CA GLU A 147 1.79 -6.11 -11.01
C GLU A 147 3.24 -6.25 -11.49
N VAL A 148 4.19 -6.41 -10.56
CA VAL A 148 5.63 -6.51 -10.86
C VAL A 148 6.07 -7.95 -11.13
N PHE A 149 5.60 -8.90 -10.33
CA PHE A 149 6.04 -10.29 -10.37
C PHE A 149 5.12 -11.22 -11.15
N GLU A 150 3.93 -10.74 -11.53
CA GLU A 150 2.89 -11.51 -12.26
C GLU A 150 2.51 -12.83 -11.57
N ASP A 151 2.67 -12.87 -10.25
CA ASP A 151 2.37 -14.02 -9.40
C ASP A 151 1.01 -13.84 -8.71
N VAL A 152 0.02 -14.60 -9.17
CA VAL A 152 -1.37 -14.55 -8.70
C VAL A 152 -1.50 -14.83 -7.19
N GLN A 153 -0.53 -15.50 -6.57
CA GLN A 153 -0.54 -15.76 -5.14
C GLN A 153 -0.55 -14.47 -4.31
N PHE A 154 0.05 -13.39 -4.81
CA PHE A 154 -0.03 -12.07 -4.16
C PHE A 154 -1.46 -11.54 -4.12
N LEU A 155 -2.23 -11.68 -5.21
CA LEU A 155 -3.64 -11.30 -5.23
C LEU A 155 -4.46 -12.19 -4.30
N GLU A 156 -4.27 -13.51 -4.34
CA GLU A 156 -4.99 -14.45 -3.45
C GLU A 156 -4.74 -14.14 -1.97
N ARG A 157 -3.50 -13.77 -1.64
CA ARG A 157 -3.14 -13.35 -0.28
C ARG A 157 -3.82 -12.02 0.08
N ALA A 158 -3.78 -11.03 -0.81
CA ALA A 158 -4.42 -9.74 -0.60
C ALA A 158 -5.94 -9.89 -0.37
N GLU A 159 -6.60 -10.75 -1.14
CA GLU A 159 -8.02 -11.10 -0.97
C GLU A 159 -8.30 -11.79 0.37
N THR A 160 -7.43 -12.70 0.79
CA THR A 160 -7.55 -13.36 2.10
C THR A 160 -7.56 -12.34 3.23
N ILE A 161 -6.63 -11.39 3.21
CA ILE A 161 -6.55 -10.29 4.20
C ILE A 161 -7.78 -9.38 4.08
N ALA A 162 -8.22 -9.07 2.86
CA ALA A 162 -9.42 -8.27 2.65
C ALA A 162 -10.66 -8.91 3.31
N ARG A 163 -10.86 -10.21 3.13
CA ARG A 163 -11.99 -10.96 3.72
C ARG A 163 -11.91 -11.08 5.23
N SER A 164 -10.73 -11.42 5.77
CA SER A 164 -10.57 -11.66 7.20
C SER A 164 -10.53 -10.36 8.01
N VAL A 165 -10.01 -9.27 7.42
CA VAL A 165 -9.80 -8.00 8.11
C VAL A 165 -10.68 -6.88 7.56
N MET A 166 -10.52 -6.52 6.30
CA MET A 166 -11.09 -5.27 5.76
C MET A 166 -12.62 -5.31 5.70
N CYS A 167 -13.20 -6.40 5.19
CA CYS A 167 -14.66 -6.58 5.11
C CYS A 167 -15.32 -6.61 6.50
N ARG A 168 -14.59 -6.99 7.55
CA ARG A 168 -15.12 -7.14 8.92
C ARG A 168 -14.90 -5.91 9.79
N ARG A 169 -13.79 -5.18 9.59
CA ARG A 169 -13.31 -4.15 10.51
C ARG A 169 -12.86 -2.84 9.81
N GLY A 170 -12.99 -2.76 8.49
CA GLY A 170 -12.49 -1.64 7.69
C GLY A 170 -13.35 -0.37 7.75
N LEU A 171 -14.61 -0.45 8.22
CA LEU A 171 -15.46 0.72 8.45
C LEU A 171 -15.08 1.38 9.77
N LEU A 172 -14.28 2.45 9.69
CA LEU A 172 -13.67 3.08 10.86
C LEU A 172 -14.56 4.18 11.46
N ARG A 173 -14.55 4.26 12.79
CA ARG A 173 -15.12 5.41 13.52
C ARG A 173 -14.20 6.64 13.55
N LYS A 174 -12.98 6.51 13.00
CA LYS A 174 -11.92 7.53 13.05
C LYS A 174 -12.08 8.63 11.99
N GLY A 175 -13.07 8.52 11.11
CA GLY A 175 -13.39 9.53 10.11
C GLY A 175 -13.36 9.01 8.67
N VAL A 176 -13.49 9.94 7.72
CA VAL A 176 -13.63 9.64 6.29
C VAL A 176 -12.33 9.83 5.47
N GLY A 177 -11.21 10.16 6.10
CA GLY A 177 -9.94 10.44 5.39
C GLY A 177 -9.25 9.24 4.73
N LEU A 178 -8.08 9.50 4.13
CA LEU A 178 -7.24 8.48 3.46
C LEU A 178 -6.28 7.76 4.43
N CYS A 179 -5.62 8.47 5.34
CA CYS A 179 -4.53 7.90 6.15
C CYS A 179 -5.02 6.78 7.09
N HIS A 180 -6.18 7.00 7.71
CA HIS A 180 -6.78 6.12 8.70
C HIS A 180 -8.28 6.38 8.82
N GLY A 181 -8.94 6.50 7.66
CA GLY A 181 -10.39 6.68 7.53
C GLY A 181 -10.99 5.69 6.55
N ILE A 182 -12.31 5.73 6.42
CA ILE A 182 -13.06 4.81 5.54
C ILE A 182 -12.59 4.92 4.08
N SER A 183 -12.25 6.13 3.62
CA SER A 183 -11.90 6.32 2.21
C SER A 183 -10.61 5.64 1.82
N GLY A 184 -9.56 5.76 2.65
CA GLY A 184 -8.30 5.05 2.40
C GLY A 184 -8.46 3.53 2.45
N ASN A 185 -9.32 3.05 3.34
CA ASN A 185 -9.65 1.62 3.38
C ASN A 185 -10.43 1.18 2.13
N ALA A 186 -11.28 2.02 1.56
CA ALA A 186 -11.99 1.70 0.31
C ALA A 186 -11.03 1.54 -0.88
N TYR A 187 -9.95 2.32 -0.93
CA TYR A 187 -8.95 2.24 -2.01
C TYR A 187 -8.25 0.87 -2.08
N CYS A 188 -8.14 0.10 -0.99
CA CYS A 188 -7.58 -1.25 -1.09
C CYS A 188 -8.49 -2.19 -1.92
N PHE A 189 -9.81 -1.99 -1.87
CA PHE A 189 -10.75 -2.74 -2.70
C PHE A 189 -10.72 -2.29 -4.16
N LEU A 190 -10.52 -0.98 -4.41
CA LEU A 190 -10.30 -0.48 -5.77
C LEU A 190 -9.00 -1.07 -6.37
N SER A 191 -7.94 -1.15 -5.58
CA SER A 191 -6.68 -1.78 -6.00
C SER A 191 -6.86 -3.28 -6.31
N LEU A 192 -7.55 -4.02 -5.42
CA LEU A 192 -7.93 -5.42 -5.66
C LEU A 192 -8.80 -5.61 -6.91
N TYR A 193 -9.78 -4.72 -7.13
CA TYR A 193 -10.61 -4.72 -8.32
C TYR A 193 -9.75 -4.62 -9.59
N ARG A 194 -8.84 -3.65 -9.65
CA ARG A 194 -7.95 -3.45 -10.81
C ARG A 194 -7.02 -4.65 -11.00
N GLY A 195 -6.40 -5.14 -9.92
CA GLY A 195 -5.53 -6.32 -9.96
C GLY A 195 -6.24 -7.57 -10.48
N ARG A 196 -7.43 -7.89 -9.96
CA ARG A 196 -8.23 -9.03 -10.42
C ARG A 196 -8.75 -8.87 -11.83
N LYS A 197 -9.15 -7.65 -12.22
CA LYS A 197 -9.60 -7.39 -13.57
C LYS A 197 -8.47 -7.60 -14.59
N LYS A 198 -7.24 -7.18 -14.25
CA LYS A 198 -6.05 -7.45 -15.08
C LYS A 198 -5.83 -8.96 -15.24
N GLU A 199 -5.83 -9.71 -14.14
CA GLU A 199 -5.67 -11.17 -14.16
C GLU A 199 -6.77 -11.88 -14.98
N GLU A 200 -8.03 -11.49 -14.79
CA GLU A 200 -9.17 -12.02 -15.55
C GLU A 200 -9.05 -11.74 -17.06
N GLN A 201 -8.53 -10.57 -17.44
CA GLN A 201 -8.29 -10.22 -18.85
C GLN A 201 -7.18 -11.08 -19.47
N GLU A 202 -6.10 -11.32 -18.73
CA GLU A 202 -4.98 -12.19 -19.14
C GLU A 202 -5.41 -13.66 -19.30
N GLN A 203 -6.32 -14.15 -18.46
CA GLN A 203 -6.88 -15.51 -18.57
C GLN A 203 -7.95 -15.65 -19.65
N SER A 204 -8.72 -14.59 -19.90
CA SER A 204 -9.79 -14.61 -20.91
C SER A 204 -9.26 -14.76 -22.34
N THR A 205 -7.98 -14.47 -22.59
CA THR A 205 -7.30 -14.82 -23.84
C THR A 205 -7.00 -16.32 -24.02
N GLY A 206 -7.25 -17.16 -22.99
CA GLY A 206 -7.03 -18.62 -22.99
C GLY A 206 -8.28 -19.51 -22.85
N GLY A 207 -9.46 -18.92 -22.61
CA GLY A 207 -10.76 -19.64 -22.58
C GLY A 207 -11.28 -20.03 -21.18
N VAL A 208 -12.61 -19.92 -21.05
CA VAL A 208 -13.49 -20.05 -19.87
C VAL A 208 -13.50 -18.85 -18.93
N VAL A 209 -14.66 -18.18 -18.88
CA VAL A 209 -14.98 -17.02 -18.02
C VAL A 209 -15.13 -17.51 -16.58
N SER A 210 -14.12 -17.25 -15.75
CA SER A 210 -14.26 -17.33 -14.28
C SER A 210 -15.38 -16.38 -13.84
N SER A 211 -16.12 -16.75 -12.78
CA SER A 211 -17.05 -15.84 -12.10
C SER A 211 -16.32 -14.52 -11.82
N ARG A 212 -16.93 -13.37 -12.13
CA ARG A 212 -16.30 -12.04 -12.03
C ARG A 212 -15.88 -11.72 -10.58
N LYS A 213 -14.68 -12.16 -10.18
CA LYS A 213 -14.11 -11.96 -8.84
C LYS A 213 -13.77 -10.50 -8.63
N SER A 214 -13.35 -9.81 -9.71
CA SER A 214 -13.11 -8.36 -9.68
C SER A 214 -14.33 -7.57 -9.18
N GLU A 215 -15.52 -7.83 -9.72
CA GLU A 215 -16.76 -7.11 -9.37
C GLU A 215 -17.13 -7.17 -7.88
N GLU A 216 -16.75 -8.25 -7.18
CA GLU A 216 -16.94 -8.34 -5.73
C GLU A 216 -16.19 -7.23 -4.98
N TRP A 217 -14.94 -6.96 -5.38
CA TRP A 217 -14.12 -5.93 -4.76
C TRP A 217 -14.63 -4.53 -5.10
N LEU A 218 -15.12 -4.32 -6.32
CA LEU A 218 -15.77 -3.07 -6.68
C LEU A 218 -17.04 -2.83 -5.83
N LEU A 219 -17.83 -3.88 -5.56
CA LEU A 219 -19.00 -3.78 -4.69
C LEU A 219 -18.61 -3.38 -3.25
N TRP A 220 -17.53 -3.94 -2.70
CA TRP A 220 -17.02 -3.52 -1.39
C TRP A 220 -16.58 -2.05 -1.37
N ALA A 221 -15.91 -1.56 -2.42
CA ALA A 221 -15.55 -0.16 -2.55
C ALA A 221 -16.80 0.74 -2.58
N HIS A 222 -17.87 0.33 -3.29
CA HIS A 222 -19.16 1.02 -3.28
C HIS A 222 -19.80 1.06 -1.89
N HIS A 223 -19.82 -0.06 -1.16
CA HIS A 223 -20.39 -0.11 0.18
C HIS A 223 -19.65 0.82 1.15
N PHE A 224 -18.31 0.84 1.10
CA PHE A 224 -17.50 1.74 1.93
C PHE A 224 -17.76 3.21 1.58
N SER A 225 -17.84 3.52 0.28
CA SER A 225 -18.15 4.87 -0.21
C SER A 225 -19.53 5.33 0.23
N SER A 226 -20.56 4.48 0.10
CA SER A 226 -21.92 4.77 0.55
C SER A 226 -21.95 5.02 2.06
N PHE A 227 -21.35 4.13 2.84
CA PHE A 227 -21.29 4.28 4.29
C PHE A 227 -20.62 5.60 4.71
N ALA A 228 -19.51 5.97 4.06
CA ALA A 228 -18.84 7.24 4.34
C ALA A 228 -19.72 8.47 4.06
N VAL A 229 -20.55 8.42 3.02
CA VAL A 229 -21.50 9.48 2.67
C VAL A 229 -22.67 9.50 3.66
N ASP A 230 -23.28 8.35 3.95
CA ASP A 230 -24.43 8.22 4.85
C ASP A 230 -24.09 8.71 6.26
N HIS A 231 -22.86 8.45 6.72
CA HIS A 231 -22.35 8.86 8.04
C HIS A 231 -21.48 10.13 8.00
N TYR A 232 -21.47 10.88 6.89
CA TYR A 232 -20.59 12.04 6.72
C TYR A 232 -20.75 13.08 7.83
N SER A 233 -21.98 13.38 8.25
CA SER A 233 -22.25 14.40 9.26
C SER A 233 -21.60 14.10 10.63
N GLU A 234 -21.50 12.82 10.99
CA GLU A 234 -20.86 12.34 12.21
C GLU A 234 -19.33 12.27 12.04
N LEU A 235 -18.87 11.70 10.92
CA LEU A 235 -17.47 11.31 10.76
C LEU A 235 -16.56 12.42 10.22
N SER A 236 -17.13 13.45 9.58
CA SER A 236 -16.35 14.55 8.99
C SER A 236 -15.69 15.48 10.01
N ARG A 237 -16.18 15.49 11.26
CA ARG A 237 -15.68 16.37 12.34
C ARG A 237 -14.70 15.69 13.30
N VAL A 238 -14.49 14.38 13.15
CA VAL A 238 -13.56 13.60 13.97
C VAL A 238 -12.08 13.96 13.70
N PRO A 239 -11.62 14.21 12.45
CA PRO A 239 -10.21 14.46 12.17
C PRO A 239 -9.70 15.83 12.65
N ASP A 240 -8.41 15.91 12.98
CA ASP A 240 -7.76 17.16 13.42
C ASP A 240 -7.76 18.24 12.32
N ARG A 241 -7.60 17.83 11.05
CA ARG A 241 -7.73 18.69 9.86
C ARG A 241 -8.90 18.24 8.98
N PRO A 242 -10.16 18.63 9.30
CA PRO A 242 -11.39 18.14 8.66
C PRO A 242 -11.47 18.30 7.14
N TYR A 243 -10.71 19.22 6.55
CA TYR A 243 -10.72 19.52 5.11
C TYR A 243 -9.46 19.07 4.37
N SER A 244 -8.50 18.47 5.06
CA SER A 244 -7.26 17.99 4.44
C SER A 244 -7.49 16.77 3.55
N LEU A 245 -6.53 16.49 2.66
CA LEU A 245 -6.54 15.32 1.79
C LEU A 245 -6.42 14.01 2.60
N PHE A 246 -5.45 13.92 3.51
CA PHE A 246 -5.13 12.67 4.19
C PHE A 246 -5.99 12.36 5.42
N GLU A 247 -6.51 13.38 6.12
CA GLU A 247 -7.33 13.15 7.32
C GLU A 247 -8.82 13.45 7.09
N GLY A 248 -9.10 14.43 6.26
CA GLY A 248 -10.41 15.06 6.14
C GLY A 248 -11.24 14.63 4.93
N VAL A 249 -12.26 15.44 4.64
CA VAL A 249 -13.19 15.24 3.52
C VAL A 249 -12.51 15.30 2.15
N GLY A 250 -11.32 15.91 2.04
CA GLY A 250 -10.56 15.89 0.78
C GLY A 250 -10.32 14.46 0.29
N GLY A 251 -10.03 13.53 1.21
CA GLY A 251 -9.89 12.11 0.90
C GLY A 251 -11.18 11.45 0.40
N LEU A 252 -12.32 11.78 1.00
CA LEU A 252 -13.62 11.29 0.56
C LEU A 252 -13.98 11.81 -0.83
N VAL A 253 -13.68 13.09 -1.11
CA VAL A 253 -13.91 13.67 -2.45
C VAL A 253 -13.10 12.93 -3.51
N MET A 254 -11.83 12.60 -3.23
CA MET A 254 -10.99 11.81 -4.14
C MET A 254 -11.59 10.43 -4.40
N LEU A 255 -11.98 9.71 -3.34
CA LEU A 255 -12.63 8.42 -3.50
C LEU A 255 -13.89 8.51 -4.37
N LEU A 256 -14.80 9.44 -4.06
CA LEU A 256 -16.05 9.59 -4.82
C LEU A 256 -15.82 9.99 -6.27
N HIS A 257 -14.73 10.72 -6.56
CA HIS A 257 -14.33 11.01 -7.93
C HIS A 257 -13.86 9.74 -8.65
N ASP A 258 -12.96 8.98 -8.03
CA ASP A 258 -12.40 7.76 -8.59
C ASP A 258 -13.42 6.64 -8.76
N MET A 259 -14.44 6.56 -7.91
CA MET A 259 -15.57 5.62 -8.05
C MET A 259 -16.36 5.83 -9.35
N LYS A 260 -16.25 6.99 -10.03
CA LYS A 260 -16.88 7.21 -11.35
C LYS A 260 -16.15 6.50 -12.48
N ALA A 261 -14.86 6.21 -12.30
CA ALA A 261 -14.01 5.54 -13.28
C ALA A 261 -13.06 4.58 -12.53
N PRO A 262 -13.58 3.51 -11.92
CA PRO A 262 -12.82 2.66 -10.98
C PRO A 262 -11.61 1.99 -11.64
N ASP A 263 -11.65 1.74 -12.96
CA ASP A 263 -10.52 1.23 -13.74
C ASP A 263 -9.28 2.14 -13.69
N ASN A 264 -9.50 3.44 -13.50
CA ASN A 264 -8.48 4.48 -13.52
C ASN A 264 -8.11 4.98 -12.12
N SER A 265 -8.77 4.46 -11.08
CA SER A 265 -8.56 4.88 -9.69
C SER A 265 -7.15 4.57 -9.22
N LEU A 266 -6.59 5.42 -8.35
CA LEU A 266 -5.28 5.22 -7.72
C LEU A 266 -5.32 5.84 -6.32
N PHE A 267 -4.81 5.15 -5.31
CA PHE A 267 -4.66 5.73 -3.97
C PHE A 267 -3.80 7.01 -4.09
N PRO A 268 -4.34 8.19 -3.72
CA PRO A 268 -3.63 9.45 -3.91
C PRO A 268 -2.27 9.49 -3.20
N CYS A 269 -1.23 9.89 -3.94
CA CYS A 269 0.15 9.97 -3.46
C CYS A 269 0.74 8.63 -2.98
N PHE A 270 0.22 7.48 -3.44
CA PHE A 270 0.79 6.17 -3.12
C PHE A 270 0.78 5.20 -4.31
N GLU A 271 -0.26 5.26 -5.16
CA GLU A 271 -0.32 4.50 -6.41
C GLU A 271 -0.05 5.39 -7.64
N PHE A 272 0.71 4.89 -8.61
CA PHE A 272 1.15 5.63 -9.81
C PHE A 272 1.02 4.77 -11.07
N ARG A 273 0.84 5.38 -12.24
CA ARG A 273 0.85 4.67 -13.55
C ARG A 273 2.26 4.70 -14.10
N LEU A 274 3.05 3.68 -13.78
CA LEU A 274 4.40 3.43 -14.31
C LEU A 274 4.47 2.00 -14.87
#